data_AF-A0A0M9EYK9-F1
#
_entry.id   AF-A0A0M9EYK9-F1
#
_cell.length_a   1.000
_cell.length_b   1.000
_cell.length_c   1.000
_cell.angle_alpha   90.00
_cell.angle_beta   90.00
_cell.angle_gamma   90.00
#
_symmetry.space_group_name_H-M   'P 1'
#
loop_
_entity.id
_entity.type
_entity.pdbx_description
1 polymer ?
#
loop_
_entity_poly.entity_id
_entity_poly.type
_entity_poly.pdbx_seq_one_letter_code
_entity_poly.pdbx_strand_id
1 'polypeptide(L)'
;MSTKAQPRLLPRHLKLNKSSWFWAPATFPGCETPMDYAESHSTVMASVADLEIIRFDQSWAKDGHVLLRYTAQGSHCGEPYKGIEKTGRHARWCAAAIFEVEDGKIKSFTKDWDQKTMQIQLGWAPVQESDDPRWNVESLSNPEEARTRKN
;
A
#
# COMPACT_ATOMS: atom_id res chain seq x y z
N MET A 1 15.44 -20.24 -2.22
CA MET A 1 14.48 -20.18 -3.33
C MET A 1 13.59 -18.97 -3.07
N SER A 2 13.78 -17.87 -3.80
CA SER A 2 13.02 -16.63 -3.60
C SER A 2 11.72 -16.72 -4.38
N THR A 3 10.59 -16.82 -3.69
CA THR A 3 9.26 -16.72 -4.30
C THR A 3 9.05 -15.28 -4.74
N LYS A 4 9.28 -14.99 -6.03
CA LYS A 4 8.80 -13.75 -6.64
C LYS A 4 7.28 -13.73 -6.54
N ALA A 5 6.73 -12.83 -5.73
CA ALA A 5 5.30 -12.58 -5.67
C ALA A 5 4.87 -12.07 -7.06
N GLN A 6 4.15 -12.91 -7.83
CA GLN A 6 3.53 -12.44 -9.07
C GLN A 6 2.40 -11.46 -8.72
N PRO A 7 2.27 -10.32 -9.43
CA PRO A 7 1.16 -9.39 -9.23
C PRO A 7 -0.09 -9.94 -9.94
N ARG A 8 -0.63 -11.06 -9.45
CA ARG A 8 -1.96 -11.54 -9.86
C ARG A 8 -2.96 -11.15 -8.78
N LEU A 9 -3.58 -9.97 -8.96
CA LEU A 9 -4.91 -9.60 -8.47
C LEU A 9 -5.38 -10.32 -7.19
N LEU A 10 -4.81 -9.95 -6.04
CA LEU A 10 -5.12 -10.51 -4.72
C LEU A 10 -6.64 -10.69 -4.41
N PRO A 11 -7.56 -9.80 -4.83
CA PRO A 11 -8.96 -9.92 -4.42
C PRO A 11 -9.76 -11.02 -5.13
N ARG A 12 -9.37 -11.46 -6.34
CA ARG A 12 -10.17 -12.45 -7.10
C ARG A 12 -10.21 -13.84 -6.48
N HIS A 13 -9.27 -14.16 -5.60
CA HIS A 13 -9.22 -15.43 -4.88
C HIS A 13 -9.84 -15.34 -3.48
N LEU A 14 -10.26 -14.15 -3.05
CA LEU A 14 -10.94 -13.96 -1.78
C LEU A 14 -12.42 -14.31 -1.93
N LYS A 15 -12.95 -15.04 -0.97
CA LYS A 15 -14.39 -15.31 -0.91
C LYS A 15 -15.08 -14.07 -0.37
N LEU A 16 -15.63 -13.24 -1.26
CA LEU A 16 -16.35 -12.03 -0.88
C LEU A 16 -17.81 -12.34 -0.52
N ASN A 17 -18.34 -11.66 0.49
CA ASN A 17 -19.78 -11.50 0.67
C ASN A 17 -20.33 -10.63 -0.49
N LYS A 18 -21.58 -10.85 -0.91
CA LYS A 18 -22.25 -10.03 -1.92
C LYS A 18 -22.34 -8.55 -1.52
N SER A 19 -22.42 -8.27 -0.22
CA SER A 19 -22.45 -6.93 0.34
C SER A 19 -21.11 -6.49 0.91
N SER A 20 -20.00 -7.04 0.39
CA SER A 20 -18.67 -6.65 0.86
C SER A 20 -18.41 -5.19 0.54
N TRP A 21 -17.93 -4.45 1.53
CA TRP A 21 -17.53 -3.04 1.37
C TRP A 21 -16.05 -2.86 1.69
N PHE A 22 -15.51 -1.74 1.23
CA PHE A 22 -14.11 -1.37 1.36
C PHE A 22 -13.99 0.04 1.94
N TRP A 23 -12.97 0.26 2.77
CA TRP A 23 -12.71 1.55 3.37
C TRP A 23 -11.23 1.91 3.37
N ALA A 24 -10.91 2.95 2.59
CA ALA A 24 -9.61 3.61 2.60
C ALA A 24 -9.72 5.00 1.96
N PRO A 25 -10.58 5.90 2.44
CA PRO A 25 -10.94 7.13 1.72
C PRO A 25 -9.73 8.04 1.45
N ALA A 26 -8.71 8.03 2.30
CA ALA A 26 -7.50 8.83 2.13
C ALA A 26 -6.50 8.23 1.11
N THR A 27 -6.56 6.92 0.88
CA THR A 27 -5.59 6.18 0.04
C THR A 27 -6.16 5.83 -1.33
N PHE A 28 -7.46 5.50 -1.38
CA PHE A 28 -8.19 5.09 -2.56
C PHE A 28 -9.52 5.86 -2.64
N PRO A 29 -9.48 7.16 -2.97
CA PRO A 29 -10.70 7.96 -3.10
C PRO A 29 -11.64 7.35 -4.14
N GLY A 30 -12.94 7.25 -3.81
CA GLY A 30 -13.97 6.71 -4.69
C GLY A 30 -14.01 5.19 -4.81
N CYS A 31 -13.20 4.44 -4.07
CA CYS A 31 -13.31 2.99 -3.98
C CYS A 31 -14.22 2.60 -2.81
N GLU A 32 -15.29 1.85 -3.07
CA GLU A 32 -16.29 1.45 -2.08
C GLU A 32 -16.36 -0.06 -1.89
N THR A 33 -15.83 -0.84 -2.83
CA THR A 33 -15.83 -2.31 -2.79
C THR A 33 -14.41 -2.88 -2.86
N PRO A 34 -14.20 -4.14 -2.40
CA PRO A 34 -12.92 -4.82 -2.58
C PRO A 34 -12.51 -4.98 -4.05
N MET A 35 -13.46 -4.93 -5.00
CA MET A 35 -13.17 -4.99 -6.43
C MET A 35 -12.70 -3.64 -6.97
N ASP A 36 -13.27 -2.52 -6.52
CA ASP A 36 -12.77 -1.18 -6.86
C ASP A 36 -11.33 -1.01 -6.39
N TYR A 37 -11.05 -1.47 -5.16
CA TYR A 37 -9.69 -1.55 -4.65
C TYR A 37 -8.80 -2.41 -5.56
N ALA A 38 -9.25 -3.58 -5.99
CA ALA A 38 -8.47 -4.48 -6.84
C ALA A 38 -8.02 -3.78 -8.13
N GLU A 39 -8.96 -3.10 -8.78
CA GLU A 39 -8.75 -2.36 -10.01
C GLU A 39 -7.82 -1.16 -9.78
N SER A 40 -8.13 -0.30 -8.82
CA SER A 40 -7.33 0.88 -8.49
C SER A 40 -5.90 0.53 -8.08
N HIS A 41 -5.73 -0.49 -7.22
CA HIS A 41 -4.44 -0.99 -6.80
C HIS A 41 -3.65 -1.59 -7.97
N SER A 42 -4.31 -2.30 -8.89
CA SER A 42 -3.62 -2.93 -10.04
C SER A 42 -2.92 -1.90 -10.94
N THR A 43 -3.50 -0.71 -11.12
CA THR A 43 -2.87 0.39 -11.86
C THR A 43 -1.54 0.80 -11.24
N VAL A 44 -1.48 0.90 -9.91
CA VAL A 44 -0.23 1.24 -9.21
C VAL A 44 0.79 0.11 -9.32
N MET A 45 0.34 -1.14 -9.24
CA MET A 45 1.21 -2.32 -9.31
C MET A 45 1.78 -2.58 -10.71
N ALA A 46 1.11 -2.10 -11.77
CA ALA A 46 1.67 -2.14 -13.11
C ALA A 46 2.97 -1.31 -13.20
N SER A 47 3.04 -0.18 -12.47
CA SER A 47 4.23 0.68 -12.41
C SER A 47 5.30 0.17 -11.43
N VAL A 48 4.89 -0.52 -10.36
CA VAL A 48 5.78 -1.14 -9.35
C VAL A 48 5.83 -2.65 -9.57
N ALA A 49 6.36 -3.06 -10.73
CA ALA A 49 6.26 -4.44 -11.22
C ALA A 49 7.07 -5.48 -10.42
N ASP A 50 7.97 -5.03 -9.54
CA ASP A 50 8.82 -5.83 -8.68
C ASP A 50 8.40 -5.77 -7.19
N LEU A 51 7.13 -5.39 -6.90
CA LEU A 51 6.64 -5.33 -5.53
C LEU A 51 6.90 -6.62 -4.75
N GLU A 52 7.42 -6.46 -3.55
CA GLU A 52 7.64 -7.53 -2.59
C GLU A 52 7.18 -7.11 -1.19
N ILE A 53 6.46 -8.01 -0.49
CA ILE A 53 6.24 -7.88 0.95
C ILE A 53 7.49 -8.45 1.65
N ILE A 54 8.21 -7.61 2.39
CA ILE A 54 9.47 -8.01 3.03
C ILE A 54 9.26 -8.65 4.40
N ARG A 55 8.20 -8.25 5.12
CA ARG A 55 7.81 -8.86 6.40
C ARG A 55 6.38 -8.49 6.78
N PHE A 56 5.76 -9.34 7.60
CA PHE A 56 4.58 -8.98 8.37
C PHE A 56 5.05 -8.43 9.71
N ASP A 57 4.79 -7.14 9.95
CA ASP A 57 5.12 -6.46 11.19
C ASP A 57 4.17 -6.89 12.33
N GLN A 58 2.90 -7.09 12.00
CA GLN A 58 1.87 -7.60 12.90
C GLN A 58 0.90 -8.48 12.12
N SER A 59 0.56 -9.64 12.68
CA SER A 59 -0.45 -10.53 12.12
C SER A 59 -1.23 -11.19 13.25
N TRP A 60 -2.53 -10.94 13.32
CA TRP A 60 -3.39 -11.58 14.32
C TRP A 60 -4.81 -11.74 13.79
N ALA A 61 -5.54 -12.67 14.40
CA ALA A 61 -6.95 -12.90 14.13
C ALA A 61 -7.70 -13.04 15.45
N LYS A 62 -8.84 -12.35 15.57
CA LYS A 62 -9.70 -12.40 16.76
C LYS A 62 -11.12 -11.99 16.40
N ASP A 63 -12.11 -12.72 16.91
CA ASP A 63 -13.55 -12.36 16.81
C ASP A 63 -14.00 -11.98 15.39
N GLY A 64 -13.63 -12.81 14.40
CA GLY A 64 -13.97 -12.58 12.99
C GLY A 64 -13.12 -11.52 12.29
N HIS A 65 -12.17 -10.88 12.96
CA HIS A 65 -11.26 -9.90 12.37
C HIS A 65 -9.90 -10.54 12.09
N VAL A 66 -9.30 -10.18 10.95
CA VAL A 66 -7.93 -10.53 10.59
C VAL A 66 -7.17 -9.24 10.30
N LEU A 67 -6.13 -8.95 11.08
CA LEU A 67 -5.27 -7.81 10.87
C LEU A 67 -3.92 -8.26 10.31
N LEU A 68 -3.47 -7.57 9.26
CA LEU A 68 -2.14 -7.68 8.71
C LEU A 68 -1.53 -6.28 8.61
N ARG A 69 -0.48 -6.00 9.37
CA ARG A 69 0.44 -4.90 9.10
C ARG A 69 1.71 -5.47 8.49
N TYR A 70 2.16 -4.90 7.40
CA TYR A 70 3.33 -5.39 6.68
C TYR A 70 4.17 -4.24 6.14
N THR A 71 5.46 -4.52 5.99
CA THR A 71 6.39 -3.68 5.26
C THR A 71 6.58 -4.27 3.88
N ALA A 72 6.54 -3.43 2.85
CA ALA A 72 6.75 -3.80 1.46
C ALA A 72 7.77 -2.86 0.81
N GLN A 73 8.29 -3.29 -0.33
CA GLN A 73 9.21 -2.51 -1.15
C GLN A 73 8.98 -2.78 -2.63
N GLY A 74 9.54 -1.91 -3.47
CA GLY A 74 9.50 -2.05 -4.92
C GLY A 74 10.05 -0.80 -5.61
N SER A 75 10.20 -0.88 -6.92
CA SER A 75 10.80 0.14 -7.77
C SER A 75 9.84 0.57 -8.86
N HIS A 76 9.92 1.83 -9.29
CA HIS A 76 9.21 2.29 -10.49
C HIS A 76 9.93 1.78 -11.76
N CYS A 77 9.72 0.50 -12.06
CA CYS A 77 10.39 -0.25 -13.12
C CYS A 77 9.44 -0.85 -14.16
N GLY A 78 8.13 -0.74 -13.93
CA GLY A 78 7.08 -1.21 -14.83
C GLY A 78 6.57 -0.12 -15.76
N GLU A 79 5.25 -0.10 -15.96
CA GLU A 79 4.55 0.85 -16.83
C GLU A 79 4.61 2.29 -16.31
N PRO A 80 4.57 3.31 -17.19
CA PRO A 80 4.49 4.71 -16.79
C PRO A 80 3.31 4.98 -15.84
N TYR A 81 3.55 5.77 -14.79
CA TYR A 81 2.51 6.14 -13.83
C TYR A 81 2.00 7.55 -14.08
N LYS A 82 0.75 7.70 -14.56
CA LYS A 82 0.12 9.02 -14.81
C LYS A 82 0.98 9.98 -15.65
N GLY A 83 1.64 9.45 -16.68
CA GLY A 83 2.53 10.22 -17.57
C GLY A 83 3.97 10.39 -17.05
N ILE A 84 4.28 9.82 -15.89
CA ILE A 84 5.65 9.76 -15.35
C ILE A 84 6.30 8.49 -15.86
N GLU A 85 7.35 8.64 -16.68
CA GLU A 85 8.15 7.52 -17.16
C GLU A 85 8.86 6.80 -16.02
N LYS A 86 9.21 5.52 -16.25
CA LYS A 86 9.93 4.70 -15.28
C LYS A 86 11.15 5.42 -14.72
N THR A 87 11.14 5.67 -13.41
CA THR A 87 12.20 6.45 -12.75
C THR A 87 13.35 5.56 -12.26
N GLY A 88 13.13 4.24 -12.16
CA GLY A 88 14.08 3.29 -11.57
C GLY A 88 14.28 3.49 -10.06
N ARG A 89 13.58 4.45 -9.44
CA ARG A 89 13.69 4.73 -8.01
C ARG A 89 13.02 3.62 -7.21
N HIS A 90 13.62 3.28 -6.08
CA HIS A 90 13.14 2.29 -5.14
C HIS A 90 12.41 2.98 -3.98
N ALA A 91 11.35 2.36 -3.49
CA ALA A 91 10.62 2.79 -2.31
C ALA A 91 10.43 1.64 -1.34
N ARG A 92 10.36 1.98 -0.05
CA ARG A 92 9.91 1.09 1.02
C ARG A 92 8.79 1.78 1.80
N TRP A 93 7.75 1.03 2.15
CA TRP A 93 6.58 1.57 2.83
C TRP A 93 5.92 0.53 3.73
N CYS A 94 5.11 1.00 4.69
CA CYS A 94 4.22 0.14 5.45
C CYS A 94 2.78 0.23 4.92
N ALA A 95 2.03 -0.84 5.15
CA ALA A 95 0.59 -0.87 4.95
C ALA A 95 -0.07 -1.76 6.00
N ALA A 96 -1.34 -1.50 6.27
CA ALA A 96 -2.18 -2.32 7.12
C ALA A 96 -3.48 -2.67 6.41
N ALA A 97 -3.96 -3.88 6.65
CA ALA A 97 -5.22 -4.39 6.17
C ALA A 97 -5.97 -5.02 7.35
N ILE A 98 -7.24 -4.66 7.50
CA ILE A 98 -8.16 -5.31 8.44
C ILE A 98 -9.28 -5.91 7.62
N PHE A 99 -9.50 -7.21 7.77
CA PHE A 99 -10.61 -7.92 7.15
C PHE A 99 -11.59 -8.33 8.24
N GLU A 100 -12.87 -8.02 8.04
CA GLU A 100 -13.95 -8.69 8.78
C GLU A 100 -14.41 -9.90 7.98
N VAL A 101 -14.53 -11.05 8.65
CA VAL A 101 -14.91 -12.33 8.08
C VAL A 101 -16.18 -12.83 8.74
N GLU A 102 -17.18 -13.13 7.93
CA GLU A 102 -18.49 -13.64 8.33
C GLU A 102 -18.83 -14.84 7.42
N ASP A 103 -19.23 -15.97 8.01
CA ASP A 103 -19.53 -17.22 7.27
C ASP A 103 -18.42 -17.67 6.30
N GLY A 104 -17.16 -17.50 6.71
CA GLY A 104 -16.00 -17.85 5.90
C GLY A 104 -15.81 -16.98 4.65
N LYS A 105 -16.48 -15.83 4.60
CA LYS A 105 -16.37 -14.82 3.54
C LYS A 105 -15.95 -13.47 4.12
N ILE A 106 -15.25 -12.67 3.34
CA ILE A 106 -14.92 -11.29 3.70
C ILE A 106 -16.21 -10.47 3.64
N LYS A 107 -16.53 -9.79 4.74
CA LYS A 107 -17.64 -8.84 4.87
C LYS A 107 -17.17 -7.41 4.67
N SER A 108 -15.98 -7.07 5.15
CA SER A 108 -15.37 -5.76 4.96
C SER A 108 -13.86 -5.85 4.79
N PHE A 109 -13.29 -4.84 4.15
CA PHE A 109 -11.85 -4.68 4.02
C PHE A 109 -11.48 -3.21 4.24
N THR A 110 -10.77 -2.94 5.33
CA THR A 110 -10.20 -1.62 5.63
C THR A 110 -8.70 -1.63 5.32
N LYS A 111 -8.20 -0.58 4.68
CA LYS A 111 -6.78 -0.46 4.33
C LYS A 111 -6.20 0.90 4.70
N ASP A 112 -5.02 0.86 5.31
CA ASP A 112 -4.12 1.99 5.44
C ASP A 112 -2.83 1.70 4.69
N TRP A 113 -2.29 2.72 4.03
CA TRP A 113 -1.05 2.63 3.28
C TRP A 113 -0.34 3.98 3.35
N ASP A 114 0.97 3.95 3.62
CA ASP A 114 1.86 5.11 3.57
C ASP A 114 2.11 5.58 2.12
N GLN A 115 1.03 5.78 1.36
CA GLN A 115 1.03 5.97 -0.08
C GLN A 115 1.78 7.25 -0.48
N LYS A 116 1.62 8.36 0.25
CA LYS A 116 2.32 9.61 -0.05
C LYS A 116 3.84 9.45 0.11
N THR A 117 4.27 8.80 1.19
CA THR A 117 5.69 8.51 1.42
C THR A 117 6.27 7.64 0.31
N MET A 118 5.51 6.63 -0.15
CA MET A 118 5.92 5.85 -1.33
C MET A 118 6.02 6.73 -2.58
N GLN A 119 5.00 7.56 -2.87
CA GLN A 119 4.98 8.43 -4.05
C GLN A 119 6.17 9.39 -4.08
N ILE A 120 6.57 9.94 -2.94
CA ILE A 120 7.74 10.83 -2.83
C ILE A 120 9.03 10.06 -3.15
N GLN A 121 9.22 8.87 -2.53
CA GLN A 121 10.38 8.01 -2.80
C GLN A 121 10.50 7.62 -4.29
N LEU A 122 9.37 7.28 -4.93
CA LEU A 122 9.34 6.91 -6.35
C LEU A 122 9.49 8.12 -7.30
N GLY A 123 9.39 9.35 -6.78
CA GLY A 123 9.45 10.59 -7.55
C GLY A 123 8.14 10.93 -8.26
N TRP A 124 7.01 10.45 -7.77
CA TRP A 124 5.67 10.70 -8.34
C TRP A 124 4.99 11.94 -7.77
N ALA A 125 5.36 12.34 -6.55
CA ALA A 125 4.78 13.49 -5.87
C ALA A 125 5.88 14.48 -5.47
N PRO A 126 5.73 15.79 -5.80
CA PRO A 126 6.63 16.81 -5.28
C PRO A 126 6.40 17.02 -3.78
N VAL A 127 7.44 17.48 -3.09
CA VAL A 127 7.37 17.92 -1.70
C VAL A 127 7.49 19.43 -1.66
N GLN A 128 6.47 20.10 -1.11
CA GLN A 128 6.57 21.50 -0.71
C GLN A 128 7.07 21.54 0.73
N GLU A 129 8.32 21.95 0.93
CA GLU A 129 8.90 22.04 2.27
C GLU A 129 8.27 23.17 3.09
N SER A 130 8.34 23.04 4.41
CA SER A 130 7.86 24.04 5.37
C SER A 130 8.85 24.20 6.53
N ASP A 131 8.60 25.21 7.37
CA ASP A 131 9.38 25.43 8.60
C ASP A 131 9.24 24.29 9.64
N ASP A 132 8.25 23.41 9.50
CA ASP A 132 8.18 22.18 10.31
C ASP A 132 9.28 21.20 9.86
N PRO A 133 10.24 20.84 10.73
CA PRO A 133 11.34 19.95 10.37
C PRO A 133 10.91 18.53 10.02
N ARG A 134 9.64 18.15 10.30
CA ARG A 134 9.06 16.88 9.86
C ARG A 134 8.63 16.91 8.39
N TRP A 135 8.49 18.09 7.81
CA TRP A 135 7.91 18.32 6.49
C TRP A 135 8.95 18.85 5.50
N ASN A 136 9.93 17.98 5.20
CA ASN A 136 10.96 18.20 4.18
C ASN A 136 11.19 16.92 3.37
N VAL A 137 11.86 17.04 2.22
CA VAL A 137 12.04 15.91 1.29
C VAL A 137 12.86 14.77 1.89
N GLU A 138 13.85 15.08 2.73
CA GLU A 138 14.73 14.11 3.36
C GLU A 138 13.95 13.24 4.37
N SER A 139 13.20 13.88 5.28
CA SER A 139 12.37 13.21 6.28
C SER A 139 11.28 12.36 5.64
N LEU A 140 10.60 12.88 4.61
CA LEU A 140 9.49 12.20 3.95
C LEU A 140 9.93 11.08 3.01
N SER A 141 11.16 11.13 2.49
CA SER A 141 11.73 10.06 1.67
C SER A 141 12.36 8.94 2.52
N ASN A 142 12.71 9.22 3.78
CA ASN A 142 13.40 8.29 4.67
C ASN A 142 12.61 8.09 5.99
N PRO A 143 11.38 7.53 5.94
CA PRO A 143 10.49 7.47 7.11
C PRO A 143 11.05 6.66 8.29
N GLU A 144 11.84 5.62 8.03
CA GLU A 144 12.46 4.81 9.09
C GLU A 144 13.54 5.57 9.86
N GLU A 145 14.37 6.35 9.15
CA GLU A 145 15.36 7.21 9.79
C GLU A 145 14.67 8.34 10.56
N ALA A 146 13.69 8.99 9.91
CA ALA A 146 12.89 10.06 10.50
C ALA A 146 12.18 9.63 11.79
N ARG A 147 11.74 8.37 11.89
CA ARG A 147 11.12 7.81 13.11
C ARG A 147 12.06 7.83 14.33
N THR A 148 13.37 7.71 14.11
CA THR A 148 14.37 7.62 15.20
C THR A 148 15.12 8.92 15.44
N ARG A 149 15.06 9.85 14.48
CA ARG A 149 15.62 11.19 14.59
C ARG A 149 14.93 11.92 15.74
N LYS A 150 15.71 12.31 16.76
CA LYS A 150 15.22 13.19 17.82
C LYS A 150 15.32 14.62 17.30
N ASN A 151 14.18 15.30 17.19
CA ASN A 151 14.12 16.73 16.97
C ASN A 151 14.47 17.49 18.26
#